data_AF-A0A8S3Y8T9-F1
#
_entry.id   AF-A0A8S3Y8T9-F1
#
_cell.length_a   1.000
_cell.length_b   1.000
_cell.length_c   1.000
_cell.angle_alpha   90.00
_cell.angle_beta   90.00
_cell.angle_gamma   90.00
#
_symmetry.space_group_name_H-M   'P 1'
#
loop_
_entity.id
_entity.type
_entity.pdbx_description
1 polymer ?
#
loop_
_entity_poly.entity_id
_entity_poly.type
_entity_poly.pdbx_seq_one_letter_code
_entity_poly.pdbx_strand_id
1 'polypeptide(L)'
;MISETGPAPNQADTVAFWRGLWSEPVNHSEDPWTEFVTTQCASITPMDSDIITPDDVAEAVRRAPELEKSGSDGLHHCWLKGFMVCRAVLVRQF
;
A
#
# COMPACT_ATOMS: atom_id res chain seq x y z
N MET A 1 25.45 8.05 12.08
CA MET A 1 24.18 8.12 12.82
C MET A 1 24.17 6.97 13.81
N ILE A 2 24.29 7.29 15.10
CA ILE A 2 24.22 6.30 16.17
C ILE A 2 22.72 6.05 16.39
N SER A 3 22.25 4.83 16.13
CA SER A 3 20.95 4.40 16.64
C SER A 3 21.06 4.38 18.16
N GLU A 4 20.46 5.36 18.82
CA GLU A 4 20.28 5.32 20.26
C GLU A 4 19.22 4.26 20.60
N THR A 5 19.65 3.00 20.69
CA THR A 5 18.86 1.98 21.37
C THR A 5 18.96 2.22 22.87
N GLY A 6 18.11 3.13 23.37
CA GLY A 6 17.84 3.26 24.79
C GLY A 6 17.30 1.94 25.37
N PRO A 7 17.35 1.75 26.70
CA PRO A 7 16.78 0.57 27.33
C PRO A 7 15.30 0.42 26.97
N ALA A 8 14.86 -0.82 26.76
CA ALA A 8 13.45 -1.09 26.46
C ALA A 8 12.55 -0.50 27.57
N PRO A 9 11.45 0.18 27.21
CA PRO A 9 10.54 0.74 28.21
C PRO A 9 9.94 -0.38 29.06
N ASN A 10 9.72 -0.10 30.34
CA ASN A 10 9.11 -1.07 31.22
C ASN A 10 7.62 -1.28 30.86
N GLN A 11 7.02 -2.34 31.42
CA GLN A 11 5.63 -2.69 31.12
C GLN A 11 4.64 -1.57 31.49
N ALA A 12 4.88 -0.86 32.60
CA ALA A 12 4.01 0.20 33.05
C ALA A 12 4.03 1.40 32.09
N ASP A 13 5.23 1.79 31.62
CA ASP A 13 5.40 2.88 30.66
C ASP A 13 4.76 2.54 29.31
N THR A 14 4.90 1.28 28.87
CA THR A 14 4.29 0.80 27.63
C THR A 14 2.75 0.84 27.73
N VAL A 15 2.19 0.37 28.84
CA VAL A 15 0.74 0.39 29.07
C VAL A 15 0.21 1.82 29.21
N ALA A 16 0.93 2.70 29.91
CA ALA A 16 0.56 4.09 30.07
C ALA A 16 0.57 4.84 28.73
N PHE A 17 1.59 4.61 27.90
CA PHE A 17 1.68 5.18 26.55
C PHE A 17 0.48 4.79 25.68
N TRP A 18 0.19 3.49 25.57
CA TRP A 18 -0.93 3.01 24.75
C TRP A 18 -2.29 3.43 25.33
N ARG A 19 -2.43 3.48 26.65
CA ARG A 19 -3.65 3.98 27.30
C ARG A 19 -3.90 5.45 26.96
N GLY A 20 -2.86 6.29 26.99
CA GLY A 20 -2.98 7.71 26.63
C GLY A 20 -3.41 7.94 25.18
N LEU A 21 -3.06 7.02 24.28
CA LEU A 21 -3.47 7.07 22.86
C LEU A 21 -4.91 6.60 22.64
N TRP A 22 -5.31 5.52 23.31
CA TRP A 22 -6.53 4.79 22.95
C TRP A 22 -7.68 4.88 23.96
N SER A 23 -7.39 5.27 25.20
CA SER A 23 -8.38 5.32 26.29
C SER A 23 -8.83 6.74 26.65
N GLU A 24 -8.13 7.75 26.18
CA GLU A 24 -8.60 9.14 26.29
C GLU A 24 -9.72 9.37 25.26
N PRO A 25 -10.91 9.84 25.68
CA PRO A 25 -11.97 10.21 24.76
C PRO A 25 -11.49 11.38 23.90
N VAL A 26 -11.10 11.07 22.66
CA VAL A 26 -10.80 12.10 21.67
C VAL A 26 -12.12 12.67 21.20
N ASN A 27 -12.32 13.98 21.39
CA ASN A 27 -13.40 14.68 20.73
C ASN A 27 -13.06 14.74 19.23
N HIS A 28 -13.56 13.77 18.47
CA HIS A 28 -13.54 13.83 17.02
C HIS A 28 -14.47 14.98 16.61
N SER A 29 -13.93 16.19 16.49
CA SER A 29 -14.66 17.24 15.80
C SER A 29 -14.86 16.75 14.36
N GLU A 30 -16.10 16.83 13.87
CA GLU A 30 -16.39 16.74 12.44
C GLU A 30 -15.91 18.00 11.70
N ASP A 31 -14.85 18.65 12.20
CA ASP A 31 -14.19 19.71 11.45
C ASP A 31 -13.87 19.13 10.08
N PRO A 32 -14.11 19.87 8.99
CA PRO A 32 -14.14 19.31 7.66
C PRO A 32 -12.71 19.11 7.16
N TRP A 33 -11.98 18.19 7.79
CA TRP A 33 -10.69 17.66 7.36
C TRP A 33 -10.76 17.25 5.90
N THR A 34 -11.88 16.67 5.48
CA THR A 34 -12.14 16.33 4.09
C THR A 34 -12.16 17.57 3.20
N GLU A 35 -12.73 18.70 3.60
CA GLU A 35 -12.68 19.95 2.83
C GLU A 35 -11.27 20.53 2.77
N PHE A 36 -10.52 20.47 3.87
CA PHE A 36 -9.12 20.88 3.91
C PHE A 36 -8.28 20.05 2.94
N VAL A 37 -8.36 18.72 3.02
CA VAL A 37 -7.64 17.79 2.13
C VAL A 37 -8.11 17.96 0.68
N THR A 38 -9.41 18.10 0.43
CA THR A 38 -9.95 18.36 -0.92
C THR A 38 -9.38 19.65 -1.50
N THR A 39 -9.27 20.71 -0.68
CA THR A 39 -8.68 21.98 -1.08
C THR A 39 -7.18 21.84 -1.38
N GLN A 40 -6.43 21.09 -0.56
CA GLN A 40 -5.02 20.79 -0.83
C GLN A 40 -4.85 19.95 -2.10
N CYS A 41 -5.78 19.04 -2.38
CA CYS A 41 -5.76 18.21 -3.57
C CYS A 41 -6.24 18.93 -4.85
N ALA A 42 -6.93 20.08 -4.73
CA ALA A 42 -7.45 20.82 -5.88
C ALA A 42 -6.33 21.34 -6.82
N SER A 43 -5.13 21.56 -6.29
CA SER A 43 -3.95 21.96 -7.08
C SER A 43 -3.18 20.77 -7.68
N ILE A 44 -3.55 19.53 -7.36
CA ILE A 44 -2.89 18.35 -7.92
C ILE A 44 -3.42 18.16 -9.34
N THR A 45 -2.52 18.25 -10.32
CA THR A 45 -2.84 17.88 -11.70
C THR A 45 -3.34 16.44 -11.73
N PRO A 46 -4.55 16.16 -12.24
CA PRO A 46 -5.02 14.80 -12.39
C PRO A 46 -4.02 13.98 -13.18
N MET A 47 -3.71 12.77 -12.71
CA MET A 47 -2.92 11.83 -13.51
C MET A 47 -3.69 11.55 -14.80
N ASP A 48 -3.00 11.64 -15.92
CA ASP A 48 -3.59 11.31 -17.22
C ASP A 48 -4.20 9.91 -17.15
N SER A 49 -5.40 9.77 -17.72
CA SER A 49 -6.07 8.48 -17.79
C SER A 49 -5.40 7.64 -18.86
N ASP A 50 -4.25 7.06 -18.54
CA ASP A 50 -3.65 6.05 -19.38
C ASP A 50 -4.53 4.81 -19.33
N ILE A 51 -5.14 4.49 -20.47
CA ILE A 51 -5.91 3.25 -20.62
C ILE A 51 -4.90 2.11 -20.66
N ILE A 52 -4.76 1.40 -19.55
CA ILE A 52 -3.98 0.17 -19.51
C ILE A 52 -4.70 -0.87 -20.37
N THR A 53 -4.08 -1.26 -21.49
CA THR A 53 -4.62 -2.26 -22.39
C THR A 53 -4.19 -3.67 -21.98
N PRO A 54 -4.87 -4.72 -22.47
CA PRO A 54 -4.40 -6.09 -22.29
C PRO A 54 -2.97 -6.33 -22.82
N ASP A 55 -2.58 -5.63 -23.89
CA ASP A 55 -1.24 -5.75 -24.50
C ASP A 55 -0.15 -5.15 -23.60
N ASP A 56 -0.45 -4.04 -22.92
CA ASP A 56 0.48 -3.44 -21.94
C ASP A 56 0.75 -4.40 -20.78
N VAL A 57 -0.29 -5.11 -20.32
CA VAL A 57 -0.18 -6.12 -19.27
C VAL A 57 0.61 -7.33 -19.76
N ALA A 58 0.34 -7.81 -20.97
CA ALA A 58 1.06 -8.93 -21.57
C ALA A 58 2.55 -8.63 -21.72
N GLU A 59 2.88 -7.43 -22.20
CA GLU A 59 4.26 -6.99 -22.38
C GLU A 59 4.98 -6.79 -21.04
N ALA A 60 4.30 -6.24 -20.03
CA ALA A 60 4.84 -6.09 -18.68
C ALA A 60 5.15 -7.46 -18.04
N VAL A 61 4.24 -8.43 -18.17
CA VAL A 61 4.45 -9.80 -17.68
C VAL A 61 5.58 -10.50 -18.42
N ARG A 62 5.69 -10.30 -19.74
CA ARG A 62 6.76 -10.89 -20.56
C ARG A 62 8.14 -10.33 -20.21
N ARG A 63 8.22 -9.03 -19.92
CA ARG A 63 9.46 -8.34 -19.56
C ARG A 63 9.82 -8.48 -18.10
N ALA A 64 8.89 -8.92 -17.26
CA ALA A 64 9.15 -9.10 -15.86
C ALA A 64 10.29 -10.12 -15.68
N PRO A 65 11.40 -9.73 -15.03
CA PRO A 65 12.45 -10.69 -14.72
C PRO A 65 11.85 -11.78 -13.85
N GLU A 66 12.32 -13.03 -14.03
CA GLU A 66 12.01 -14.10 -13.10
C GLU A 66 12.63 -13.76 -11.75
N LEU A 67 11.86 -13.00 -10.95
CA LEU A 67 12.21 -12.64 -9.59
C LEU A 67 12.03 -13.92 -8.77
N GLU A 68 13.10 -14.73 -8.72
CA GLU A 68 13.21 -15.90 -7.85
C GLU A 68 13.03 -15.52 -6.37
N LYS A 69 13.20 -14.24 -6.03
CA LYS A 69 13.00 -13.70 -4.68
C LYS A 69 11.74 -12.86 -4.63
N SER A 70 10.87 -13.17 -3.67
CA SER A 70 9.79 -12.28 -3.26
C SER A 70 10.34 -10.90 -2.90
N GLY A 71 9.55 -9.86 -3.18
CA GLY A 71 9.78 -8.55 -2.57
C GLY A 71 9.69 -8.63 -1.05
N SER A 72 9.98 -7.51 -0.38
CA SER A 72 9.80 -7.36 1.07
C SER A 72 8.35 -7.56 1.53
N ASP A 73 7.41 -7.56 0.58
CA ASP A 73 5.99 -7.85 0.73
C ASP A 73 5.67 -9.36 0.75
N GLY A 74 6.66 -10.23 0.47
CA GLY A 74 6.48 -11.69 0.44
C GLY A 74 5.72 -12.20 -0.79
N LEU A 75 5.44 -11.35 -1.79
CA LEU A 75 4.75 -11.75 -3.01
C LEU A 75 5.75 -12.27 -4.04
N HIS A 76 5.66 -13.58 -4.34
CA HIS A 76 6.46 -14.20 -5.38
C HIS A 76 5.86 -13.95 -6.77
N HIS A 77 6.69 -13.63 -7.75
CA HIS A 77 6.27 -13.40 -9.14
C HIS A 77 5.57 -14.63 -9.77
N CYS A 78 5.85 -15.85 -9.28
CA CYS A 78 5.14 -17.05 -9.72
C CYS A 78 3.64 -17.04 -9.35
N TRP A 79 3.22 -16.23 -8.37
CA TRP A 79 1.81 -16.11 -7.98
C TRP A 79 1.04 -15.24 -8.99
N LEU A 80 1.71 -14.26 -9.62
CA LEU A 80 1.14 -13.50 -10.75
C LEU A 80 0.88 -14.42 -11.95
N LYS A 81 1.82 -15.34 -12.25
CA LYS A 81 1.62 -16.41 -13.26
C LYS A 81 0.55 -17.43 -12.84
N GLY A 82 0.23 -17.52 -11.55
CA GLY A 82 -0.67 -18.48 -10.92
C GLY A 82 -2.14 -18.04 -10.80
N PHE A 83 -2.50 -16.82 -11.21
CA PHE A 83 -3.90 -16.39 -11.30
C PHE A 83 -4.62 -17.14 -12.43
N MET A 84 -4.96 -18.41 -12.18
CA MET A 84 -5.72 -19.26 -13.11
C MET A 84 -7.07 -18.64 -13.49
N VAL A 85 -7.64 -17.79 -12.62
CA VAL A 85 -8.88 -17.04 -12.88
C VAL A 85 -8.67 -15.98 -13.97
N CYS A 86 -7.49 -15.35 -14.04
CA CYS A 86 -7.15 -14.41 -15.12
C CYS A 86 -6.74 -15.14 -16.41
N ARG A 87 -6.17 -16.35 -16.29
CA ARG A 87 -5.74 -17.15 -17.45
C ARG A 87 -6.89 -17.49 -18.40
N ALA A 88 -8.08 -17.82 -17.90
CA ALA A 88 -9.23 -18.15 -18.75
C ALA A 88 -9.74 -16.94 -19.57
N VAL A 89 -9.58 -15.73 -19.04
CA VAL A 89 -9.96 -14.48 -19.71
C VAL A 89 -8.87 -14.02 -20.68
N LEU A 90 -7.60 -14.11 -20.27
CA LEU A 90 -6.44 -13.69 -21.08
C LEU A 90 -6.17 -14.64 -22.26
N VAL A 91 -6.38 -15.96 -22.09
CA VAL A 91 -6.20 -16.94 -23.19
C VAL A 91 -7.28 -16.82 -24.27
N ARG A 92 -8.45 -16.25 -23.95
CA ARG A 92 -9.58 -16.11 -24.90
C ARG A 92 -9.39 -14.98 -25.92
N GLN A 93 -8.37 -14.14 -25.73
CA GLN A 93 -8.05 -12.98 -26.59
C GLN A 93 -6.85 -13.25 -27.52
N PHE A 94 -6.34 -14.49 -27.54
CA PHE A 94 -5.35 -14.99 -28.50
C PHE A 94 -5.97 -16.04 -29.42
#